data_AF-A0A7W1GNK2-F1
#
_entry.id   AF-A0A7W1GNK2-F1
#
_cell.length_a   1.000
_cell.length_b   1.000
_cell.length_c   1.000
_cell.angle_alpha   90.00
_cell.angle_beta   90.00
_cell.angle_gamma   90.00
#
_symmetry.space_group_name_H-M   'P 1'
#
loop_
_entity.id
_entity.type
_entity.pdbx_description
1 polymer ?
#
loop_
_entity_poly.entity_id
_entity_poly.type
_entity_poly.pdbx_seq_one_letter_code
_entity_poly.pdbx_strand_id
1 'polypeptide(L)'
;CGAAPSSDGQYVRRELAHDVLLEWLPKLASMSLKDVAELPGVSAPRAHQVLAGAFVADAVLELFELSRLEICPWALREGVILERLDLM
;
A
#
# COMPACT_ATOMS: atom_id res chain seq x y z
N CYS A 1 -3.82 6.87 5.15
CA CYS A 1 -2.85 6.07 5.92
C CYS A 1 -1.70 6.88 6.54
N GLY A 2 -1.60 8.21 6.41
CA GLY A 2 -0.59 9.00 7.15
C GLY A 2 0.88 8.80 6.73
N ALA A 3 1.14 7.98 5.72
CA ALA A 3 2.48 7.79 5.16
C ALA A 3 2.98 9.06 4.42
N ALA A 4 4.29 9.26 4.40
CA ALA A 4 4.92 10.38 3.72
C ALA A 4 4.53 10.43 2.22
N PRO A 5 4.23 11.61 1.66
CA PRO A 5 3.86 11.75 0.26
C PRO A 5 5.03 11.38 -0.67
N SER A 6 4.72 11.02 -1.92
CA SER A 6 5.75 10.68 -2.93
C SER A 6 6.69 11.85 -3.24
N SER A 7 6.23 13.09 -3.07
CA SER A 7 7.01 14.33 -3.25
C SER A 7 8.25 14.41 -2.38
N ASP A 8 8.24 13.74 -1.21
CA ASP A 8 9.35 13.82 -0.26
C ASP A 8 10.54 12.95 -0.68
N GLY A 9 10.40 12.21 -1.77
CA GLY A 9 11.46 11.41 -2.38
C GLY A 9 11.29 9.89 -2.16
N GLN A 10 11.99 9.11 -2.99
CA GLN A 10 11.84 7.65 -3.03
C GLN A 10 12.35 6.94 -1.77
N TYR A 11 13.35 7.52 -1.10
CA TYR A 11 14.01 6.91 0.07
C TYR A 11 13.37 7.30 1.40
N VAL A 12 12.33 8.14 1.39
CA VAL A 12 11.61 8.46 2.62
C VAL A 12 10.86 7.23 3.09
N ARG A 13 11.08 6.90 4.36
CA ARG A 13 10.42 5.78 5.03
C ARG A 13 8.92 5.97 5.03
N ARG A 14 8.19 4.95 4.60
CA ARG A 14 6.73 4.94 4.56
C ARG A 14 6.24 3.70 5.28
N GLU A 15 5.31 3.89 6.19
CA GLU A 15 4.75 2.81 6.99
C GLU A 15 3.22 2.81 6.90
N LEU A 16 2.65 1.62 7.01
CA LEU A 16 1.22 1.40 7.23
C LEU A 16 1.05 0.80 8.63
N ALA A 17 0.56 1.61 9.56
CA ALA A 17 0.22 1.13 10.90
C ALA A 17 -1.13 0.40 10.90
N HIS A 18 -1.23 -0.67 11.71
CA HIS A 18 -2.41 -1.54 11.74
C HIS A 18 -3.64 -0.81 12.27
N ASP A 19 -3.50 -0.03 13.34
CA ASP A 19 -4.56 0.80 13.90
C ASP A 19 -5.13 1.80 12.88
N VAL A 20 -4.26 2.48 12.13
CA VAL A 20 -4.66 3.37 11.05
C VAL A 20 -5.38 2.61 9.94
N LEU A 21 -4.95 1.39 9.59
CA LEU A 21 -5.65 0.57 8.61
C LEU A 21 -7.07 0.21 9.07
N LEU A 22 -7.22 -0.22 10.33
CA LEU A 22 -8.51 -0.54 10.93
C LEU A 22 -9.47 0.66 10.96
N GLU A 23 -8.96 1.87 11.20
CA GLU A 23 -9.77 3.10 11.10
C GLU A 23 -10.25 3.42 9.68
N TRP A 24 -9.49 3.01 8.67
CA TRP A 24 -9.79 3.29 7.25
C TRP A 24 -10.68 2.24 6.60
N LEU A 25 -10.61 0.98 7.02
CA LEU A 25 -11.43 -0.12 6.48
C LEU A 25 -12.93 0.19 6.43
N PRO A 26 -13.61 0.62 7.52
CA PRO A 26 -15.04 0.92 7.46
C PRO A 26 -15.35 2.11 6.54
N LYS A 27 -14.44 3.09 6.45
CA LYS A 27 -14.58 4.24 5.54
C LYS A 27 -14.53 3.77 4.08
N LEU A 28 -13.51 2.99 3.73
CA LEU A 28 -13.34 2.43 2.39
C LEU A 28 -14.51 1.52 2.00
N ALA A 29 -15.03 0.71 2.93
CA ALA A 29 -16.18 -0.16 2.69
C ALA A 29 -17.49 0.62 2.42
N SER A 30 -17.60 1.85 2.92
CA SER A 30 -18.76 2.72 2.72
C SER A 30 -18.69 3.62 1.47
N MET A 31 -17.50 3.75 0.88
CA MET A 31 -17.25 4.63 -0.27
C MET A 31 -17.72 4.00 -1.59
N SER A 32 -18.21 4.83 -2.51
CA SER A 32 -18.41 4.37 -3.89
C SER A 32 -17.06 4.22 -4.59
N LEU A 33 -17.03 3.44 -5.68
CA LEU A 33 -15.83 3.29 -6.50
C LEU A 33 -15.29 4.64 -7.00
N LYS A 34 -16.20 5.58 -7.30
CA LYS A 34 -15.83 6.94 -7.73
C LYS A 34 -15.13 7.70 -6.60
N ASP A 35 -15.65 7.62 -5.38
CA ASP A 35 -15.04 8.30 -4.23
C ASP A 35 -13.66 7.72 -3.92
N VAL A 36 -13.49 6.40 -4.04
CA VAL A 36 -12.18 5.75 -3.88
C VAL A 36 -11.19 6.20 -4.96
N ALA A 37 -11.65 6.43 -6.20
CA ALA A 37 -10.80 6.91 -7.29
C ALA A 37 -10.29 8.35 -7.10
N GLU A 38 -10.99 9.16 -6.30
CA GLU A 38 -10.58 10.53 -5.95
C GLU A 38 -9.61 10.59 -4.76
N LEU A 39 -9.34 9.45 -4.10
CA LEU A 39 -8.38 9.41 -3.01
C LEU A 39 -6.95 9.72 -3.50
N PRO A 40 -6.17 10.52 -2.77
CA PRO A 40 -4.79 10.82 -3.12
C PRO A 40 -3.96 9.55 -3.32
N GLY A 41 -3.31 9.43 -4.48
CA GLY A 41 -2.45 8.29 -4.82
C GLY A 41 -3.18 7.06 -5.40
N VAL A 42 -4.52 7.09 -5.48
CA VAL A 42 -5.32 6.05 -6.14
C VAL A 42 -5.59 6.47 -7.58
N SER A 43 -5.25 5.62 -8.55
CA SER A 43 -5.64 5.86 -9.94
C SER A 43 -7.00 5.21 -10.22
N ALA A 44 -7.81 5.81 -11.09
CA ALA A 44 -9.13 5.28 -11.45
C ALA A 44 -9.12 3.79 -11.84
N PRO A 45 -8.16 3.28 -12.64
CA PRO A 45 -8.09 1.84 -12.95
C PRO A 45 -7.85 0.95 -11.73
N ARG A 46 -7.22 1.46 -10.66
CA ARG A 46 -6.88 0.69 -9.45
C ARG A 46 -7.89 0.86 -8.32
N ALA A 47 -8.81 1.83 -8.40
CA ALA A 47 -9.75 2.13 -7.33
C ALA A 47 -10.54 0.89 -6.84
N HIS A 48 -10.92 0.01 -7.78
CA HIS A 48 -11.70 -1.19 -7.47
C HIS A 48 -10.94 -2.23 -6.61
N GLN A 49 -9.62 -2.15 -6.56
CA GLN A 49 -8.76 -3.10 -5.83
C GLN A 49 -8.44 -2.62 -4.43
N VAL A 50 -8.62 -1.34 -4.12
CA VAL A 50 -8.13 -0.72 -2.88
C VAL A 50 -8.72 -1.38 -1.64
N LEU A 51 -10.04 -1.59 -1.60
CA LEU A 51 -10.69 -2.22 -0.45
C LEU A 51 -10.23 -3.67 -0.26
N ALA A 52 -10.15 -4.44 -1.35
CA ALA A 52 -9.67 -5.82 -1.29
C ALA A 52 -8.21 -5.89 -0.81
N GLY A 53 -7.34 -5.01 -1.32
CA GLY A 53 -5.96 -4.91 -0.88
C GLY A 53 -5.84 -4.50 0.59
N ALA A 54 -6.72 -3.62 1.08
CA ALA A 54 -6.77 -3.24 2.49
C ALA A 54 -7.11 -4.43 3.39
N PHE A 55 -8.07 -5.28 3.03
CA PHE A 55 -8.37 -6.50 3.78
C PHE A 55 -7.22 -7.51 3.76
N VAL A 56 -6.52 -7.65 2.63
CA VAL A 56 -5.34 -8.52 2.56
C VAL A 56 -4.23 -8.00 3.49
N ALA A 57 -3.99 -6.68 3.50
CA ALA A 57 -3.00 -6.08 4.38
C ALA A 57 -3.37 -6.24 5.86
N ASP A 58 -4.64 -6.09 6.21
CA ASP A 58 -5.17 -6.31 7.56
C ASP A 58 -4.97 -7.76 8.01
N ALA A 59 -5.36 -8.72 7.17
CA ALA A 59 -5.14 -10.14 7.45
C ALA A 59 -3.65 -10.48 7.62
N VAL A 60 -2.75 -9.87 6.84
CA VAL A 60 -1.30 -10.05 7.01
C VAL A 60 -0.83 -9.48 8.35
N LEU A 61 -1.25 -8.27 8.71
CA LEU A 61 -0.88 -7.65 9.99
C LEU A 61 -1.39 -8.49 11.17
N GLU A 62 -2.62 -8.99 11.10
CA GLU A 62 -3.22 -9.85 12.13
C GLU A 62 -2.55 -11.22 12.23
N LEU A 63 -2.43 -11.95 11.12
CA LEU A 63 -1.89 -13.33 11.09
C LEU A 63 -0.42 -13.40 11.54
N PHE A 64 0.35 -12.35 11.25
CA PHE A 64 1.76 -12.28 11.63
C PHE A 64 2.00 -11.47 12.92
N GLU A 65 0.95 -11.03 13.61
CA GLU A 65 1.02 -10.23 14.85
C GLU A 65 1.89 -8.96 14.70
N LEU A 66 1.80 -8.31 13.54
CA LEU A 66 2.59 -7.13 13.20
C LEU A 66 1.80 -5.84 13.50
N SER A 67 2.43 -4.88 14.17
CA SER A 67 1.82 -3.57 14.40
C SER A 67 1.87 -2.64 13.17
N ARG A 68 2.77 -2.92 12.21
CA ARG A 68 3.03 -2.06 11.05
C ARG A 68 3.70 -2.81 9.91
N LEU A 69 3.50 -2.32 8.68
CA LEU A 69 4.26 -2.70 7.49
C LEU A 69 5.11 -1.52 7.01
N GLU A 70 6.34 -1.78 6.58
CA GLU A 70 7.16 -0.80 5.86
C GLU A 70 6.95 -0.96 4.35
N ILE A 71 6.72 0.14 3.64
CA ILE A 71 6.48 0.15 2.20
C ILE A 71 7.81 0.20 1.47
N CYS A 72 8.17 -0.90 0.83
CA CYS A 72 9.35 -0.98 -0.04
C CYS A 72 9.14 -0.16 -1.33
N PRO A 73 10.09 0.72 -1.72
CA PRO A 73 9.99 1.47 -2.97
C PRO A 73 10.31 0.63 -4.22
N TRP A 74 10.77 -0.61 -4.03
CA TRP A 74 11.15 -1.53 -5.10
C TRP A 74 10.20 -2.74 -5.15
N ALA A 75 10.02 -3.30 -6.34
CA ALA A 75 9.17 -4.45 -6.57
C ALA A 75 9.83 -5.45 -7.53
N LEU A 76 9.01 -6.32 -8.12
CA LEU A 76 9.47 -7.39 -9.01
C LEU A 76 10.35 -6.88 -10.17
N ARG A 77 10.03 -5.71 -10.72
CA ARG A 77 10.78 -5.13 -11.85
C ARG A 77 12.26 -4.95 -11.49
N GLU A 78 12.54 -4.34 -10.34
CA GLU A 78 13.91 -4.11 -9.89
C GLU A 78 14.62 -5.42 -9.54
N GLY A 79 13.90 -6.39 -8.96
CA GLY A 79 14.43 -7.74 -8.71
C GLY A 79 14.91 -8.44 -9.98
N VAL A 80 14.11 -8.39 -11.05
CA VAL A 80 14.47 -8.99 -12.36
C VAL A 80 15.68 -8.28 -13.00
N ILE A 81 15.79 -6.96 -12.84
CA ILE A 81 16.95 -6.20 -13.33
C ILE A 81 18.22 -6.65 -12.60
N LEU A 82 18.16 -6.75 -11.26
CA LEU A 82 19.30 -7.18 -10.45
C LEU A 82 19.73 -8.61 -10.79
N GLU A 83 18.78 -9.54 -10.90
CA GLU A 83 19.07 -10.93 -11.29
C GLU A 83 19.80 -10.99 -12.65
N ARG A 84 19.39 -10.15 -13.61
CA ARG A 84 20.03 -10.15 -14.93
C ARG A 84 21.45 -9.60 -14.92
N LEU A 85 21.74 -8.64 -14.02
CA LEU A 85 23.06 -8.04 -13.84
C LEU A 85 24.01 -8.96 -13.07
N ASP A 86 23.50 -9.68 -12.06
CA ASP A 86 24.31 -10.65 -11.28
C ASP A 86 24.78 -11.84 -12.11
N LEU A 87 24.08 -12.15 -13.21
CA LEU A 87 24.42 -13.21 -14.16
C LEU A 87 25.34 -12.76 -15.31
N MET A 88 25.85 -11.53 -15.27
CA MET A 88 26.87 -11.01 -16.22
C MET A 88 28.26 -11.09 -15.60
#